data_AF-A0A5C5W737-F1
#
_entry.id   AF-A0A5C5W737-F1
#
_cell.length_a   1.000
_cell.length_b   1.000
_cell.length_c   1.000
_cell.angle_alpha   90.00
_cell.angle_beta   90.00
_cell.angle_gamma   90.00
#
_symmetry.space_group_name_H-M   'P 1'
#
loop_
_entity.id
_entity.type
_entity.pdbx_description
1 polymer ?
#
loop_
_entity_poly.entity_id
_entity_poly.type
_entity_poly.pdbx_seq_one_letter_code
_entity_poly.pdbx_strand_id
1 'polypeptide(L)'
;MVEIISRRRARKDVNRNRHLYWAATGIAEYWIIDPRKDRGAPMLHALVREAGLHEWAEYVVPFGETWNSASIEGLAVNLRELRDP
;
A
#
# COMPACT_ATOMS: atom_id res chain seq x y z
N MET A 1 4.70 3.54 -5.94
CA MET A 1 5.21 2.17 -6.21
C MET A 1 4.27 1.17 -5.54
N VAL A 2 4.01 0.01 -6.18
CA VAL A 2 3.03 -0.97 -5.67
C VAL A 2 3.72 -2.32 -5.48
N GLU A 3 3.51 -2.96 -4.32
CA GLU A 3 4.04 -4.30 -4.02
C GLU A 3 2.92 -5.23 -3.53
N ILE A 4 2.88 -6.46 -4.05
CA ILE A 4 1.93 -7.50 -3.64
C ILE A 4 2.68 -8.51 -2.77
N ILE A 5 2.25 -8.68 -1.53
CA ILE A 5 2.97 -9.51 -0.57
C ILE A 5 2.35 -10.91 -0.51
N SER A 6 3.17 -11.94 -0.68
CA SER A 6 2.75 -13.34 -0.51
C SER A 6 3.09 -13.86 0.89
N ARG A 7 2.23 -14.73 1.46
CA ARG A 7 2.38 -15.31 2.81
C ARG A 7 3.75 -15.96 3.07
N ARG A 8 4.47 -16.43 2.04
CA ARG A 8 5.70 -17.21 2.18
C ARG A 8 6.93 -16.38 2.60
N ARG A 9 6.88 -15.04 2.51
CA ARG A 9 7.98 -14.14 2.94
C ARG A 9 7.54 -12.95 3.81
N ALA A 10 6.28 -12.91 4.22
CA ALA A 10 5.60 -11.70 4.67
C ALA A 10 6.16 -10.99 5.92
N ARG A 11 6.79 -11.71 6.86
CA ARG A 11 7.26 -11.06 8.11
C ARG A 11 8.62 -10.38 7.94
N LYS A 12 9.43 -10.86 6.98
CA LYS A 12 10.74 -10.30 6.65
C LYS A 12 10.60 -9.19 5.60
N ASP A 13 9.73 -9.36 4.60
CA ASP A 13 9.63 -8.43 3.47
C ASP A 13 8.86 -7.15 3.82
N VAL A 14 7.75 -7.19 4.57
CA VAL A 14 7.01 -5.96 4.94
C VAL A 14 7.89 -4.99 5.74
N ASN A 15 8.52 -5.47 6.82
CA ASN A 15 9.29 -4.60 7.70
C ASN A 15 10.63 -4.16 7.09
N ARG A 16 11.30 -5.05 6.34
CA ARG A 16 12.57 -4.73 5.67
C ARG A 16 12.38 -3.81 4.48
N ASN A 17 11.38 -4.06 3.64
CA ASN A 17 11.09 -3.20 2.49
C ASN A 17 10.53 -1.86 2.96
N ARG A 18 9.72 -1.83 4.03
CA ARG A 18 9.30 -0.56 4.65
C ARG A 18 10.50 0.28 5.08
N HIS A 19 11.53 -0.30 5.69
CA HIS A 19 12.74 0.45 6.05
C HIS A 19 13.53 0.95 4.82
N LEU A 20 13.61 0.15 3.75
CA LEU A 20 14.28 0.54 2.50
C LEU A 20 13.52 1.67 1.76
N TYR A 21 12.19 1.59 1.68
CA TYR A 21 11.37 2.65 1.10
C TYR A 21 11.29 3.89 2.00
N TRP A 22 11.39 3.71 3.31
CA TRP A 22 11.55 4.82 4.26
C TRP A 22 12.82 5.62 4.01
N ALA A 23 13.89 4.96 3.57
CA ALA A 23 15.14 5.62 3.20
C ALA A 23 15.11 6.21 1.78
N ALA A 24 14.21 5.76 0.91
CA ALA A 24 14.05 6.31 -0.43
C ALA A 24 13.30 7.66 -0.38
N THR A 25 14.04 8.76 -0.57
CA THR A 25 13.53 10.14 -0.52
C THR A 25 12.68 10.51 -1.73
N GLY A 26 12.73 9.75 -2.82
CA GLY A 26 11.98 10.00 -4.05
C GLY A 26 10.58 9.36 -4.12
N ILE A 27 10.16 8.62 -3.09
CA ILE A 27 8.86 7.96 -3.07
C ILE A 27 7.93 8.76 -2.15
N ALA A 28 6.88 9.37 -2.72
CA ALA A 28 5.85 10.09 -1.99
C ALA A 28 4.73 9.17 -1.46
N GLU A 29 4.48 8.06 -2.17
CA GLU A 29 3.40 7.12 -1.84
C GLU A 29 3.75 5.69 -2.23
N TYR A 30 3.44 4.76 -1.33
CA TYR A 30 3.76 3.35 -1.44
C TYR A 30 2.61 2.47 -0.97
N TRP A 31 2.22 1.51 -1.79
CA TRP A 31 1.02 0.69 -1.57
C TRP A 31 1.36 -0.79 -1.39
N ILE A 32 0.78 -1.39 -0.35
CA ILE A 32 0.90 -2.82 -0.06
C ILE A 32 -0.49 -3.45 -0.14
N ILE A 33 -0.64 -4.48 -0.97
CA ILE A 33 -1.84 -5.32 -0.97
C ILE A 33 -1.59 -6.53 -0.05
N ASP A 34 -2.38 -6.64 1.02
CA ASP A 34 -2.26 -7.66 2.06
C ASP A 34 -3.42 -8.69 2.01
N PRO A 35 -3.20 -9.88 1.41
CA PRO A 35 -4.17 -10.97 1.40
C PRO A 35 -4.02 -11.93 2.60
N ARG A 36 -3.26 -11.57 3.65
CA ARG A 36 -2.93 -12.50 4.73
C ARG A 36 -4.14 -12.84 5.60
N LYS A 37 -5.03 -11.89 5.88
CA LYS A 37 -6.23 -12.11 6.68
C LYS A 37 -7.29 -12.87 5.87
N ASP A 38 -7.57 -12.39 4.66
CA ASP A 38 -8.48 -13.02 3.70
C ASP A 38 -7.94 -12.83 2.27
N ARG A 39 -7.87 -13.91 1.49
CA ARG A 39 -7.44 -13.86 0.10
C ARG A 39 -8.55 -13.36 -0.84
N GLY A 40 -9.81 -13.60 -0.48
CA GLY A 40 -10.98 -13.12 -1.22
C GLY A 40 -11.28 -11.65 -0.94
N ALA A 41 -10.78 -11.12 0.17
CA ALA A 41 -10.93 -9.72 0.58
C ALA A 41 -9.61 -9.14 1.09
N PRO A 42 -8.60 -8.92 0.21
CA PRO A 42 -7.34 -8.33 0.60
C PRO A 42 -7.50 -6.87 1.03
N MET A 43 -6.64 -6.43 1.94
CA MET A 43 -6.59 -5.03 2.39
C MET A 43 -5.50 -4.28 1.65
N LEU A 44 -5.71 -2.99 1.39
CA LEU A 44 -4.69 -2.08 0.91
C LEU A 44 -4.11 -1.30 2.10
N HIS A 45 -2.79 -1.30 2.25
CA HIS A 45 -2.09 -0.38 3.14
C HIS A 45 -1.41 0.68 2.27
N ALA A 46 -1.92 1.90 2.32
CA ALA A 46 -1.34 3.05 1.66
C ALA A 46 -0.43 3.80 2.65
N LEU A 47 0.87 3.77 2.39
CA LEU A 47 1.85 4.55 3.11
C LEU A 47 2.12 5.83 2.33
N VAL A 48 1.91 6.98 2.97
CA VAL A 48 2.05 8.31 2.35
C VAL A 48 3.09 9.14 3.10
N ARG A 49 3.96 9.83 2.36
CA ARG A 49 4.75 10.94 2.90
C ARG A 49 3.93 12.20 2.81
N GLU A 50 3.42 12.66 3.95
CA GLU A 50 2.78 13.96 4.02
C GLU A 50 3.82 15.08 3.95
N ALA A 51 3.48 16.16 3.24
CA ALA A 51 4.38 17.29 3.06
C ALA A 51 4.77 17.91 4.41
N GLY A 52 6.08 17.98 4.69
CA GLY A 52 6.61 18.52 5.94
C GLY A 52 6.70 17.53 7.11
N LEU A 53 6.26 16.28 6.93
CA LEU A 53 6.43 15.23 7.93
C LEU A 53 7.60 14.30 7.58
N HIS A 54 8.41 13.98 8.58
CA HIS A 54 9.53 13.02 8.44
C HIS A 54 9.07 11.56 8.53
N GLU A 55 7.83 11.34 8.96
CA GLU A 55 7.23 10.03 9.16
C GLU A 55 6.18 9.73 8.09
N TRP A 56 6.02 8.44 7.78
CA TRP A 56 4.98 7.98 6.88
C TRP A 56 3.66 7.81 7.63
N ALA A 57 2.58 8.35 7.08
CA ALA A 57 1.22 8.02 7.49
C ALA A 57 0.81 6.69 6.85
N GLU A 58 0.16 5.81 7.61
CA GLU A 58 -0.38 4.54 7.10
C GLU A 58 -1.91 4.59 7.13
N TYR A 59 -2.52 4.41 5.97
CA TYR A 59 -3.96 4.26 5.80
C TYR A 59 -4.30 2.84 5.40
N VAL A 60 -5.26 2.25 6.09
CA VAL A 60 -5.70 0.88 5.86
C VAL A 60 -7.06 0.93 5.19
N VAL A 61 -7.12 0.49 3.95
CA VAL A 61 -8.29 0.55 3.09
C VAL A 61 -8.86 -0.87 2.92
N PRO A 62 -10.08 -1.12 3.40
CA PRO A 62 -10.76 -2.40 3.25
C PRO A 62 -11.01 -2.80 1.79
N PHE A 63 -11.18 -4.10 1.57
CA PHE A 63 -11.57 -4.62 0.26
C PHE A 63 -12.93 -4.04 -0.19
N GLY A 64 -12.99 -3.48 -1.40
CA GLY A 64 -14.20 -2.88 -1.97
C GLY A 64 -14.38 -1.40 -1.65
N GLU A 65 -13.55 -0.82 -0.78
CA GLU A 65 -13.43 0.63 -0.61
C GLU A 65 -12.44 1.22 -1.61
N THR A 66 -12.59 2.52 -1.86
CA THR A 66 -11.77 3.26 -2.82
C THR A 66 -10.74 4.10 -2.07
N TRP A 67 -9.46 3.89 -2.42
CA TRP A 67 -8.38 4.79 -2.02
C TRP A 67 -8.16 5.84 -3.12
N ASN A 68 -8.06 7.11 -2.73
CA ASN A 68 -7.62 8.18 -3.61
C ASN A 68 -6.15 8.46 -3.33
N SER A 69 -5.32 8.39 -4.35
CA SER A 69 -3.88 8.63 -4.22
C SER A 69 -3.62 10.02 -3.67
N ALA A 70 -2.81 10.10 -2.63
CA ALA A 70 -2.40 11.39 -2.06
C ALA A 70 -1.33 12.08 -2.91
N SER A 71 -0.60 11.32 -3.74
CA SER A 71 0.52 11.83 -4.55
C SER A 71 0.21 11.99 -6.04
N ILE A 72 -0.84 11.36 -6.56
CA ILE A 72 -1.21 11.39 -7.98
C ILE A 72 -2.66 11.86 -8.09
N GLU A 73 -2.84 13.10 -8.55
CA GLU A 73 -4.16 13.69 -8.74
C GLU A 73 -5.03 12.85 -9.70
N GLY A 74 -6.28 12.59 -9.31
CA GLY A 74 -7.24 11.84 -10.12
C GLY A 74 -7.05 10.33 -10.11
N LEU A 75 -6.00 9.79 -9.48
CA LEU A 75 -5.82 8.35 -9.35
C LEU A 75 -6.63 7.80 -8.17
N ALA A 76 -7.61 6.95 -8.48
CA ALA A 76 -8.40 6.21 -7.51
C ALA A 76 -8.25 4.70 -7.73
N VAL A 77 -8.19 3.93 -6.65
CA VAL A 77 -8.05 2.48 -6.70
C VAL A 77 -9.07 1.81 -5.79
N ASN A 78 -9.81 0.85 -6.36
CA ASN A 78 -10.64 -0.08 -5.63
C ASN A 78 -10.16 -1.51 -5.91
N LEU A 79 -9.68 -2.21 -4.88
CA LEU A 79 -9.12 -3.57 -5.07
C LEU A 79 -10.13 -4.58 -5.62
N ARG A 80 -11.44 -4.33 -5.45
CA ARG A 80 -12.48 -5.21 -6.01
C ARG A 80 -12.55 -5.14 -7.54
N GLU A 81 -12.20 -3.99 -8.11
CA GLU A 81 -12.28 -3.73 -9.55
C GLU A 81 -11.00 -4.17 -10.29
N LEU A 82 -9.93 -4.50 -9.56
CA LEU A 82 -8.66 -4.99 -10.11
C LEU A 82 -8.67 -6.50 -10.46
N ARG A 83 -9.81 -7.17 -10.40
CA ARG A 83 -9.91 -8.58 -10.80
C ARG A 83 -9.96 -8.65 -12.33
N ASP A 84 -9.14 -9.53 -12.91
CA ASP A 84 -9.16 -9.84 -14.34
C ASP A 84 -10.61 -10.20 -14.76
N PRO A 85 -11.11 -9.72 -15.92
CA PRO A 85 -12.42 -10.07 -16.44
C PRO A 85 -12.61 -11.59 -16.65
#